data_AF-A0A3N3RGJ0-F1
#
_entry.id   AF-A0A3N3RGJ0-F1
#
_cell.length_a   1.000
_cell.length_b   1.000
_cell.length_c   1.000
_cell.angle_alpha   90.00
_cell.angle_beta   90.00
_cell.angle_gamma   90.00
#
_symmetry.space_group_name_H-M   'P 1'
#
loop_
_entity.id
_entity.type
_entity.pdbx_description
1 polymer ?
#
loop_
_entity_poly.entity_id
_entity_poly.type
_entity_poly.pdbx_seq_one_letter_code
_entity_poly.pdbx_strand_id
1 'polypeptide(L)'
;MSLKPNYLEERICLNVLANSVENAQACYEAAEGHVVLGVLSKNYETDEAAIDDMKKYQAATNNALSVGLGAGDPNQSQMVARLSEVLQPQHVNQVFTGVGASRALLRQDETVINGLVSPTGKVGYVNIATGPLSSGAPAAEVPIETAIKLLKDMGGSSIKYFPMKGLAHKEEYQAVAAACAKYDFYL
;
A
#
# COMPACT_ATOMS: atom_id res chain seq x y z
N MET A 1 -4.69 18.96 -5.79
CA MET A 1 -5.20 17.61 -6.06
C MET A 1 -5.51 16.95 -4.72
N SER A 2 -6.48 16.05 -4.63
CA SER A 2 -6.80 15.35 -3.36
C SER A 2 -5.65 14.44 -2.92
N LEU A 3 -5.39 14.35 -1.62
CA LEU A 3 -4.46 13.40 -1.00
C LEU A 3 -5.16 12.16 -0.43
N LYS A 4 -6.50 12.16 -0.41
CA LYS A 4 -7.31 11.04 0.08
C LYS A 4 -7.90 10.26 -1.09
N PRO A 5 -7.86 8.92 -1.06
CA PRO A 5 -8.61 8.11 -2.01
C PRO A 5 -10.10 8.44 -2.00
N ASN A 6 -10.73 8.39 -3.17
CA ASN A 6 -12.18 8.58 -3.31
C ASN A 6 -12.89 7.23 -3.07
N TYR A 7 -13.46 7.04 -1.89
CA TYR A 7 -14.13 5.79 -1.53
C TYR A 7 -15.58 5.78 -2.01
N LEU A 8 -15.98 4.70 -2.68
CA LEU A 8 -17.37 4.42 -2.97
C LEU A 8 -18.12 4.25 -1.65
N GLU A 9 -19.14 5.09 -1.43
CA GLU A 9 -19.98 5.12 -0.24
C GLU A 9 -19.19 5.20 1.08
N GLU A 10 -18.00 5.83 1.08
CA GLU A 10 -17.10 5.89 2.25
C GLU A 10 -16.62 4.50 2.72
N ARG A 11 -16.58 3.49 1.84
CA ARG A 11 -16.27 2.10 2.20
C ARG A 11 -15.21 1.43 1.35
N ILE A 12 -15.26 1.55 0.03
CA ILE A 12 -14.44 0.72 -0.88
C ILE A 12 -13.74 1.60 -1.90
N CYS A 13 -12.45 1.35 -2.13
CA CYS A 13 -11.69 1.95 -3.21
C CYS A 13 -10.87 0.86 -3.90
N LEU A 14 -10.96 0.75 -5.22
CA LEU A 14 -10.21 -0.25 -5.97
C LEU A 14 -8.72 0.12 -6.02
N ASN A 15 -7.83 -0.87 -6.10
CA ASN A 15 -6.41 -0.66 -6.40
C ASN A 15 -6.01 -1.57 -7.56
N VAL A 16 -5.76 -0.98 -8.74
CA VAL A 16 -5.44 -1.71 -9.97
C VAL A 16 -4.19 -1.12 -10.61
N LEU A 17 -3.39 -1.94 -11.29
CA LEU A 17 -2.20 -1.45 -12.01
C LEU A 17 -2.61 -0.73 -13.29
N ALA A 18 -1.84 0.30 -13.66
CA ALA A 18 -1.96 0.96 -14.95
C ALA A 18 -0.72 0.68 -15.81
N ASN A 19 -0.94 0.37 -17.08
CA ASN A 19 0.14 0.11 -18.04
C ASN A 19 0.63 1.37 -18.78
N SER A 20 -0.21 2.40 -18.86
CA SER A 20 0.10 3.71 -19.45
C SER A 20 -0.80 4.78 -18.82
N VAL A 21 -0.53 6.07 -19.11
CA VAL A 21 -1.37 7.19 -18.65
C VAL A 21 -2.78 7.09 -19.23
N GLU A 22 -2.91 6.72 -20.50
CA GLU A 22 -4.21 6.53 -21.17
C GLU A 22 -4.99 5.39 -20.52
N ASN A 23 -4.30 4.29 -20.18
CA ASN A 23 -4.93 3.18 -19.47
C ASN A 23 -5.33 3.57 -18.04
N ALA A 24 -4.51 4.37 -17.33
CA ALA A 24 -4.87 4.90 -16.02
C ALA A 24 -6.13 5.77 -16.08
N GLN A 25 -6.23 6.65 -17.07
CA GLN A 25 -7.41 7.48 -17.29
C GLN A 25 -8.65 6.62 -17.59
N ALA A 26 -8.54 5.64 -18.49
CA ALA A 26 -9.65 4.74 -18.80
C ALA A 26 -10.12 3.95 -17.56
N CYS A 27 -9.20 3.45 -16.74
CA CYS A 27 -9.55 2.77 -15.47
C CYS A 27 -10.19 3.72 -14.46
N TYR A 28 -9.71 4.96 -14.37
CA TYR A 28 -10.25 5.99 -13.48
C TYR A 28 -11.69 6.34 -13.86
N GLU A 29 -11.96 6.56 -15.15
CA GLU A 29 -13.30 6.83 -15.68
C GLU A 29 -14.23 5.62 -15.49
N ALA A 30 -13.76 4.40 -15.78
CA ALA A 30 -14.55 3.18 -15.62
C ALA A 30 -14.92 2.87 -14.17
N ALA A 31 -14.11 3.30 -13.21
CA ALA A 31 -14.39 3.16 -11.79
C ALA A 31 -15.13 4.37 -11.19
N GLU A 32 -15.58 5.32 -12.03
CA GLU A 32 -16.22 6.57 -11.59
C GLU A 32 -15.36 7.35 -10.57
N GLY A 33 -14.04 7.23 -10.70
CA GLY A 33 -13.04 7.81 -9.80
C GLY A 33 -12.83 7.06 -8.48
N HIS A 34 -13.52 5.94 -8.21
CA HIS A 34 -13.40 5.15 -6.98
C HIS A 34 -12.26 4.11 -7.03
N VAL A 35 -11.08 4.58 -7.42
CA VAL A 35 -9.90 3.74 -7.66
C VAL A 35 -8.61 4.52 -7.38
N VAL A 36 -7.56 3.82 -6.96
CA VAL A 36 -6.17 4.28 -7.04
C VAL A 36 -5.39 3.40 -8.01
N LEU A 37 -4.56 4.03 -8.84
CA LEU A 37 -3.89 3.44 -9.99
C LEU A 37 -2.43 3.16 -9.62
N GLY A 38 -2.10 1.87 -9.56
CA GLY A 38 -0.77 1.38 -9.24
C GLY A 38 0.23 1.66 -10.35
N VAL A 39 1.26 2.44 -10.03
CA VAL A 39 2.44 2.64 -10.88
C VAL A 39 3.67 2.17 -10.09
N LEU A 40 4.48 1.31 -10.70
CA LEU A 40 5.51 0.54 -9.99
C LEU A 40 6.88 1.23 -10.07
N SER A 41 7.51 1.50 -8.93
CA SER A 41 8.85 2.10 -8.87
C SER A 41 9.89 1.24 -9.59
N LYS A 42 9.75 -0.09 -9.54
CA LYS A 42 10.65 -1.05 -10.19
C LYS A 42 10.72 -0.93 -11.72
N ASN A 43 9.78 -0.22 -12.34
CA ASN A 43 9.78 0.02 -13.78
C ASN A 43 10.70 1.18 -14.21
N TYR A 44 11.33 1.87 -13.24
CA TYR A 44 12.16 3.03 -13.49
C TYR A 44 13.56 2.83 -12.90
N GLU A 45 14.59 3.27 -13.62
CA GLU A 45 15.98 3.18 -13.19
C GLU A 45 16.35 4.25 -12.15
N THR A 46 15.69 5.41 -12.19
CA THR A 46 15.97 6.55 -11.31
C THR A 46 14.72 7.15 -10.71
N ASP A 47 14.91 7.88 -9.60
CA ASP A 47 13.82 8.59 -8.92
C ASP A 47 13.23 9.67 -9.84
N GLU A 48 14.07 10.40 -10.57
CA GLU A 48 13.64 11.48 -11.47
C GLU A 48 12.74 10.96 -12.60
N ALA A 49 13.13 9.84 -13.22
CA ALA A 49 12.35 9.22 -14.28
C ALA A 49 10.97 8.78 -13.78
N ALA A 50 10.91 8.19 -12.59
CA ALA A 50 9.65 7.80 -11.95
C ALA A 50 8.79 9.02 -11.59
N ILE A 51 9.38 10.06 -11.00
CA ILE A 51 8.66 11.29 -10.60
C ILE A 51 8.06 11.98 -11.81
N ASP A 52 8.84 12.19 -12.87
CA ASP A 52 8.40 12.89 -14.07
C ASP A 52 7.27 12.15 -14.78
N ASP A 53 7.31 10.81 -14.77
CA ASP A 53 6.26 10.01 -15.37
C ASP A 53 5.01 9.94 -14.48
N MET A 54 5.15 9.66 -13.18
CA MET A 54 4.04 9.56 -12.23
C MET A 54 3.25 10.87 -12.10
N LYS A 55 3.88 12.05 -12.26
CA LYS A 55 3.18 13.34 -12.33
C LYS A 55 2.14 13.40 -13.47
N LYS A 56 2.39 12.73 -14.60
CA LYS A 56 1.43 12.65 -15.70
C LYS A 56 0.19 11.84 -15.31
N TYR A 57 0.39 10.74 -14.59
CA TYR A 57 -0.72 9.94 -14.03
C TYR A 57 -1.55 10.78 -13.04
N GLN A 58 -0.90 11.53 -12.16
CA GLN A 58 -1.60 12.40 -11.20
C GLN A 58 -2.47 13.44 -11.91
N ALA A 59 -1.93 14.10 -12.94
CA ALA A 59 -2.66 15.08 -13.72
C ALA A 59 -3.89 14.47 -14.43
N ALA A 60 -3.75 13.25 -14.96
CA ALA A 60 -4.83 12.57 -15.68
C ALA A 60 -5.94 12.01 -14.76
N THR A 61 -5.64 11.76 -13.47
CA THR A 61 -6.54 10.99 -12.57
C THR A 61 -6.81 11.70 -11.24
N ASN A 62 -6.70 13.03 -11.18
CA ASN A 62 -6.88 13.82 -9.96
C ASN A 62 -6.06 13.28 -8.77
N ASN A 63 -4.81 12.89 -9.04
CA ASN A 63 -3.90 12.28 -8.06
C ASN A 63 -4.38 10.95 -7.47
N ALA A 64 -5.23 10.19 -8.16
CA ALA A 64 -5.53 8.81 -7.82
C ALA A 64 -4.34 7.86 -8.03
N LEU A 65 -3.12 8.30 -7.74
CA LEU A 65 -1.90 7.54 -7.85
C LEU A 65 -1.72 6.63 -6.62
N SER A 66 -1.37 5.38 -6.89
CA SER A 66 -0.86 4.42 -5.90
C SER A 66 0.59 4.08 -6.22
N VAL A 67 1.55 4.66 -5.50
CA VAL A 67 2.98 4.33 -5.69
C VAL A 67 3.23 2.90 -5.20
N GLY A 68 3.73 2.04 -6.08
CA GLY A 68 3.89 0.61 -5.83
C GLY A 68 5.34 0.15 -5.84
N LEU A 69 5.68 -0.85 -5.02
CA LEU A 69 7.01 -1.48 -5.03
C LEU A 69 7.26 -2.29 -6.33
N GLY A 70 6.25 -3.05 -6.78
CA GLY A 70 6.36 -4.08 -7.82
C GLY A 70 6.44 -5.48 -7.20
N ALA A 71 5.33 -6.23 -7.27
CA ALA A 71 5.17 -7.55 -6.67
C ALA A 71 5.52 -7.66 -5.16
N GLY A 72 5.53 -6.54 -4.43
CA GLY A 72 5.94 -6.52 -3.03
C GLY A 72 7.46 -6.65 -2.81
N ASP A 73 8.27 -6.39 -3.83
CA ASP A 73 9.74 -6.42 -3.74
C ASP A 73 10.23 -5.44 -2.65
N PRO A 74 10.77 -5.93 -1.53
CA PRO A 74 11.11 -5.08 -0.40
C PRO A 74 12.24 -4.11 -0.71
N ASN A 75 13.10 -4.42 -1.68
CA ASN A 75 14.26 -3.58 -2.05
C ASN A 75 13.84 -2.24 -2.64
N GLN A 76 12.59 -2.12 -3.08
CA GLN A 76 12.01 -0.89 -3.60
C GLN A 76 11.47 0.05 -2.51
N SER A 77 11.42 -0.40 -1.25
CA SER A 77 10.82 0.34 -0.13
C SER A 77 11.38 1.76 0.02
N GLN A 78 12.71 1.92 -0.09
CA GLN A 78 13.34 3.23 0.04
C GLN A 78 13.04 4.15 -1.15
N MET A 79 13.04 3.61 -2.37
CA MET A 79 12.66 4.38 -3.56
C MET A 79 11.22 4.87 -3.44
N VAL A 80 10.28 3.98 -3.10
CA VAL A 80 8.87 4.36 -2.89
C VAL A 80 8.71 5.48 -1.87
N ALA A 81 9.47 5.47 -0.77
CA ALA A 81 9.42 6.51 0.24
C ALA A 81 9.90 7.88 -0.32
N ARG A 82 11.02 7.91 -1.05
CA ARG A 82 11.55 9.13 -1.69
C ARG A 82 10.64 9.67 -2.80
N LEU A 83 10.08 8.79 -3.63
CA LEU A 83 9.10 9.17 -4.65
C LEU A 83 7.87 9.82 -4.01
N SER A 84 7.38 9.24 -2.91
CA SER A 84 6.17 9.71 -2.23
C SER A 84 6.35 11.07 -1.57
N GLU A 85 7.56 11.41 -1.09
CA GLU A 85 7.90 12.75 -0.56
C GLU A 85 7.57 13.84 -1.59
N VAL A 86 7.96 13.61 -2.85
CA VAL A 86 7.79 14.58 -3.94
C VAL A 86 6.38 14.52 -4.54
N LEU A 87 5.87 13.31 -4.78
CA LEU A 87 4.62 13.11 -5.49
C LEU A 87 3.39 13.43 -4.63
N GLN A 88 3.42 13.15 -3.33
CA GLN A 88 2.26 13.30 -2.43
C GLN A 88 1.01 12.57 -3.00
N PRO A 89 1.08 11.24 -3.24
CA PRO A 89 0.00 10.48 -3.86
C PRO A 89 -1.18 10.24 -2.90
N GLN A 90 -2.32 9.77 -3.42
CA GLN A 90 -3.41 9.31 -2.55
C GLN A 90 -3.09 8.01 -1.80
N HIS A 91 -2.24 7.15 -2.38
CA HIS A 91 -1.90 5.86 -1.80
C HIS A 91 -0.42 5.49 -1.99
N VAL A 92 0.15 4.84 -0.97
CA VAL A 92 1.52 4.31 -0.97
C VAL A 92 1.48 2.86 -0.52
N ASN A 93 2.09 1.98 -1.31
CA ASN A 93 2.35 0.61 -0.87
C ASN A 93 3.68 0.53 -0.15
N GLN A 94 3.69 0.00 1.07
CA GLN A 94 4.94 -0.25 1.79
C GLN A 94 5.03 -1.67 2.32
N VAL A 95 6.27 -2.13 2.47
CA VAL A 95 6.58 -3.24 3.38
C VAL A 95 6.47 -2.76 4.82
N PHE A 96 6.30 -3.67 5.77
CA PHE A 96 6.07 -3.30 7.17
C PHE A 96 7.12 -2.31 7.70
N THR A 97 8.40 -2.54 7.39
CA THR A 97 9.53 -1.71 7.85
C THR A 97 9.66 -0.36 7.14
N GLY A 98 8.91 -0.12 6.06
CA GLY A 98 8.97 1.12 5.30
C GLY A 98 7.88 2.14 5.64
N VAL A 99 6.86 1.73 6.38
CA VAL A 99 5.67 2.56 6.71
C VAL A 99 6.07 3.86 7.42
N GLY A 100 6.85 3.75 8.50
CA GLY A 100 7.28 4.91 9.29
C GLY A 100 8.11 5.91 8.50
N ALA A 101 9.05 5.43 7.68
CA ALA A 101 9.86 6.28 6.82
C ALA A 101 9.00 7.01 5.78
N SER A 102 8.06 6.31 5.13
CA SER A 102 7.13 6.94 4.18
C SER A 102 6.25 8.01 4.84
N ARG A 103 5.68 7.74 6.03
CA ARG A 103 4.87 8.75 6.73
C ARG A 103 5.70 9.98 7.10
N ALA A 104 6.90 9.77 7.64
CA ALA A 104 7.77 10.87 8.05
C ALA A 104 8.16 11.78 6.87
N LEU A 105 8.43 11.20 5.70
CA LEU A 105 8.76 11.95 4.49
C LEU A 105 7.55 12.64 3.86
N LEU A 106 6.35 12.05 3.94
CA LEU A 106 5.13 12.69 3.45
C LEU A 106 4.80 13.97 4.22
N ARG A 107 5.09 14.03 5.54
CA ARG A 107 4.85 15.19 6.42
C ARG A 107 3.38 15.63 6.52
N GLN A 108 2.47 14.71 6.21
CA GLN A 108 1.01 14.82 6.40
C GLN A 108 0.43 13.43 6.69
N ASP A 109 -0.83 13.40 7.14
CA ASP A 109 -1.56 12.21 7.58
C ASP A 109 -2.70 11.77 6.64
N GLU A 110 -2.90 12.48 5.53
CA GLU A 110 -3.98 12.25 4.57
C GLU A 110 -3.72 11.07 3.63
N THR A 111 -2.49 10.94 3.09
CA THR A 111 -2.13 9.84 2.19
C THR A 111 -2.24 8.51 2.91
N VAL A 112 -2.91 7.55 2.26
CA VAL A 112 -3.05 6.19 2.79
C VAL A 112 -1.75 5.41 2.57
N ILE A 113 -1.18 4.86 3.63
CA ILE A 113 0.02 4.01 3.57
C ILE A 113 -0.36 2.63 4.07
N ASN A 114 -0.32 1.63 3.18
CA ASN A 114 -0.48 0.25 3.62
C ASN A 114 0.84 -0.34 4.13
N GLY A 115 0.75 -1.28 5.06
CA GLY A 115 1.88 -2.08 5.52
C GLY A 115 1.71 -3.55 5.15
N LEU A 116 2.64 -4.09 4.38
CA LEU A 116 2.63 -5.49 3.95
C LEU A 116 2.89 -6.42 5.13
N VAL A 117 1.93 -7.29 5.40
CA VAL A 117 2.05 -8.44 6.30
C VAL A 117 1.57 -9.70 5.59
N SER A 118 2.11 -10.86 5.99
CA SER A 118 1.88 -12.11 5.25
C SER A 118 1.12 -13.15 6.08
N PRO A 119 0.36 -14.06 5.42
CA PRO A 119 -0.15 -15.27 6.04
C PRO A 119 0.95 -16.10 6.72
N THR A 120 0.58 -16.87 7.74
CA THR A 120 1.51 -17.73 8.50
C THR A 120 1.10 -19.20 8.47
N GLY A 121 -0.14 -19.51 8.05
CA GLY A 121 -0.77 -20.81 8.29
C GLY A 121 -1.37 -20.93 9.68
N LYS A 122 -1.33 -19.85 10.49
CA LYS A 122 -1.84 -19.81 11.86
C LYS A 122 -2.84 -18.67 12.02
N VAL A 123 -4.12 -19.03 12.13
CA VAL A 123 -5.22 -18.09 12.39
C VAL A 123 -4.89 -17.21 13.61
N GLY A 124 -5.07 -15.89 13.47
CA GLY A 124 -4.77 -14.91 14.51
C GLY A 124 -3.37 -14.30 14.45
N TYR A 125 -2.48 -14.81 13.59
CA TYR A 125 -1.08 -14.38 13.48
C TYR A 125 -0.71 -13.97 12.06
N VAL A 126 0.14 -12.95 11.96
CA VAL A 126 0.70 -12.46 10.69
C VAL A 126 2.21 -12.35 10.80
N ASN A 127 2.91 -12.56 9.69
CA ASN A 127 4.34 -12.30 9.60
C ASN A 127 4.60 -10.84 9.21
N ILE A 128 5.35 -10.12 10.05
CA ILE A 128 5.74 -8.71 9.82
C ILE A 128 7.18 -8.56 9.30
N ALA A 129 7.94 -9.64 9.19
CA ALA A 129 9.30 -9.64 8.65
C ALA A 129 9.28 -9.55 7.11
N THR A 130 8.87 -8.39 6.59
CA THR A 130 8.61 -8.17 5.16
C THR A 130 9.52 -7.13 4.51
N GLY A 131 10.51 -6.61 5.26
CA GLY A 131 11.48 -5.63 4.77
C GLY A 131 12.69 -6.27 4.07
N PRO A 132 13.62 -5.47 3.50
CA PRO A 132 14.70 -5.98 2.65
C PRO A 132 15.58 -7.05 3.32
N LEU A 133 15.94 -6.82 4.58
CA LEU A 133 16.75 -7.76 5.36
C LEU A 133 15.88 -8.75 6.12
N SER A 134 14.76 -8.28 6.70
CA SER A 134 13.91 -9.11 7.54
C SER A 134 13.19 -10.21 6.77
N SER A 135 12.91 -10.02 5.47
CA SER A 135 12.35 -11.08 4.61
C SER A 135 13.29 -12.26 4.39
N GLY A 136 14.59 -12.10 4.61
CA GLY A 136 15.59 -13.18 4.58
C GLY A 136 15.89 -13.79 5.95
N ALA A 137 15.28 -13.28 7.02
CA ALA A 137 15.45 -13.75 8.39
C ALA A 137 14.32 -14.72 8.78
N PRO A 138 14.36 -15.35 9.98
CA PRO A 138 13.21 -16.06 10.51
C PRO A 138 11.96 -15.19 10.56
N ALA A 139 10.79 -15.79 10.29
CA ALA A 139 9.52 -15.09 10.32
C ALA A 139 9.29 -14.43 11.69
N ALA A 140 8.79 -13.19 11.68
CA ALA A 140 8.35 -12.49 12.87
C ALA A 140 6.83 -12.62 12.96
N GLU A 141 6.37 -13.75 13.48
CA GLU A 141 4.93 -14.03 13.64
C GLU A 141 4.40 -13.37 14.91
N VAL A 142 3.47 -12.43 14.73
CA VAL A 142 2.85 -11.68 15.85
C VAL A 142 1.33 -11.77 15.76
N PRO A 143 0.61 -11.61 16.88
CA PRO A 143 -0.84 -11.46 16.83
C PRO A 143 -1.25 -10.30 15.91
N ILE A 144 -2.37 -10.44 15.18
CA ILE A 144 -2.85 -9.40 14.26
C ILE A 144 -3.05 -8.06 15.00
N GLU A 145 -3.56 -8.11 16.24
CA GLU A 145 -3.68 -6.91 17.10
C GLU A 145 -2.36 -6.16 17.22
N THR A 146 -1.26 -6.87 17.52
CA THR A 146 0.06 -6.27 17.69
C THR A 146 0.55 -5.67 16.38
N ALA A 147 0.34 -6.36 15.25
CA ALA A 147 0.72 -5.83 13.94
C ALA A 147 -0.03 -4.53 13.61
N ILE A 148 -1.34 -4.46 13.87
CA ILE A 148 -2.16 -3.26 13.68
C ILE A 148 -1.65 -2.10 14.53
N LYS A 149 -1.41 -2.34 15.82
CA LYS A 149 -0.91 -1.29 16.74
C LYS A 149 0.45 -0.75 16.30
N LEU A 150 1.38 -1.63 15.93
CA LEU A 150 2.68 -1.21 15.39
C LEU A 150 2.55 -0.43 14.09
N LEU A 151 1.64 -0.81 13.19
CA LEU A 151 1.38 -0.03 11.97
C LEU A 151 0.84 1.35 12.30
N LYS A 152 -0.09 1.47 13.26
CA LYS A 152 -0.59 2.77 13.74
C LYS A 152 0.52 3.62 14.36
N ASP A 153 1.39 3.04 15.18
CA ASP A 153 2.54 3.74 15.78
C ASP A 153 3.52 4.26 14.72
N MET A 154 3.66 3.52 13.61
CA MET A 154 4.44 3.95 12.44
C MET A 154 3.68 4.92 11.50
N GLY A 155 2.42 5.25 11.80
CA GLY A 155 1.59 6.13 10.96
C GLY A 155 1.04 5.49 9.68
N GLY A 156 0.98 4.16 9.65
CA GLY A 156 0.29 3.38 8.62
C GLY A 156 -1.23 3.50 8.75
N SER A 157 -1.91 3.26 7.63
CA SER A 157 -3.35 3.44 7.48
C SER A 157 -4.11 2.12 7.32
N SER A 158 -3.46 1.10 6.73
CA SER A 158 -4.08 -0.19 6.46
C SER A 158 -3.10 -1.36 6.53
N ILE A 159 -3.64 -2.56 6.71
CA ILE A 159 -2.92 -3.80 6.40
C ILE A 159 -2.96 -4.05 4.90
N LYS A 160 -1.84 -4.42 4.30
CA LYS A 160 -1.82 -5.13 3.00
C LYS A 160 -1.55 -6.60 3.25
N TYR A 161 -2.60 -7.41 3.23
CA TYR A 161 -2.50 -8.86 3.48
C TYR A 161 -2.10 -9.61 2.20
N PHE A 162 -0.82 -9.98 2.09
CA PHE A 162 -0.28 -10.55 0.86
C PHE A 162 0.86 -11.55 1.15
N PRO A 163 0.97 -12.66 0.39
CA PRO A 163 0.09 -13.11 -0.71
C PRO A 163 -1.08 -13.96 -0.22
N MET A 164 -2.31 -13.55 -0.52
CA MET A 164 -3.54 -14.25 -0.09
C MET A 164 -3.85 -15.53 -0.90
N LYS A 165 -3.30 -15.66 -2.11
CA LYS A 165 -3.51 -16.80 -3.04
C LYS A 165 -5.00 -17.14 -3.24
N GLY A 166 -5.81 -16.12 -3.52
CA GLY A 166 -7.26 -16.29 -3.63
C GLY A 166 -7.87 -16.62 -2.26
N LEU A 167 -8.50 -17.80 -2.14
CA LEU A 167 -9.14 -18.25 -0.89
C LEU A 167 -8.33 -19.33 -0.14
N ALA A 168 -7.07 -19.54 -0.49
CA ALA A 168 -6.23 -20.55 0.16
C ALA A 168 -6.00 -20.28 1.66
N HIS A 169 -6.11 -19.02 2.09
CA HIS A 169 -5.93 -18.58 3.48
C HIS A 169 -7.23 -17.97 4.05
N LYS A 170 -8.40 -18.56 3.73
CA LYS A 170 -9.72 -17.97 4.03
C LYS A 170 -9.92 -17.70 5.54
N GLU A 171 -9.62 -18.67 6.40
CA GLU A 171 -9.83 -18.56 7.84
C GLU A 171 -8.88 -17.53 8.46
N GLU A 172 -7.63 -17.48 7.99
CA GLU A 172 -6.67 -16.44 8.40
C GLU A 172 -7.16 -15.05 7.95
N TYR A 173 -7.63 -14.91 6.71
CA TYR A 173 -8.14 -13.65 6.18
C TYR A 173 -9.38 -13.15 6.94
N GLN A 174 -10.30 -14.04 7.30
CA GLN A 174 -11.45 -13.69 8.14
C GLN A 174 -11.02 -13.18 9.52
N ALA A 175 -9.98 -13.77 10.12
CA ALA A 175 -9.41 -13.28 11.37
C ALA A 175 -8.75 -11.90 11.22
N VAL A 176 -8.05 -11.64 10.11
CA VAL A 176 -7.49 -10.31 9.79
C VAL A 176 -8.60 -9.28 9.65
N ALA A 177 -9.65 -9.58 8.87
CA ALA A 177 -10.78 -8.67 8.68
C ALA A 177 -11.51 -8.36 10.00
N ALA A 178 -11.76 -9.37 10.83
CA ALA A 178 -12.37 -9.18 12.15
C ALA A 178 -11.51 -8.32 13.08
N ALA A 179 -10.19 -8.52 13.05
CA ALA A 179 -9.26 -7.71 13.84
C ALA A 179 -9.19 -6.26 13.34
N CYS A 180 -9.11 -6.03 12.02
CA CYS A 180 -9.16 -4.69 11.43
C CYS A 180 -10.43 -3.94 11.84
N ALA A 181 -11.60 -4.60 11.79
CA ALA A 181 -12.85 -4.01 12.26
C ALA A 181 -12.84 -3.71 13.78
N LYS A 182 -12.33 -4.65 14.60
CA LYS A 182 -12.28 -4.50 16.06
C LYS A 182 -11.32 -3.38 16.51
N TYR A 183 -10.20 -3.23 15.84
CA TYR A 183 -9.12 -2.31 16.22
C TYR A 183 -9.09 -1.02 15.39
N ASP A 184 -10.20 -0.72 14.68
CA ASP A 184 -10.39 0.51 13.91
C ASP A 184 -9.24 0.76 12.89
N PHE A 185 -9.05 -0.19 11.98
CA PHE A 185 -7.98 -0.15 10.99
C PHE A 185 -8.45 -0.66 9.63
N TYR A 186 -7.92 -0.09 8.56
CA TYR A 186 -8.29 -0.49 7.20
C TYR A 186 -7.58 -1.80 6.80
N LEU A 187 -8.13 -2.44 5.77
CA LEU A 187 -7.62 -3.67 5.15
C LEU A 187 -7.63 -3.52 3.62
#